data_AF-A0A3A0GGC5-F1
#
_entry.id   AF-A0A3A0GGC5-F1
#
_cell.length_a   1.000
_cell.length_b   1.000
_cell.length_c   1.000
_cell.angle_alpha   90.00
_cell.angle_beta   90.00
_cell.angle_gamma   90.00
#
_symmetry.space_group_name_H-M   'P 1'
#
loop_
_entity.id
_entity.type
_entity.pdbx_description
1 polymer ?
#
loop_
_entity_poly.entity_id
_entity_poly.type
_entity_poly.pdbx_seq_one_letter_code
_entity_poly.pdbx_strand_id
1 'polypeptide(L)'
;MTTQQVTERNEAVLSLISDLAKSPENAAQLALEFVRQKVESGDLSREALKELRDAILDTTDLNAEKQAFLDRYGIKALAESQVALVIPKGVSRIQFLQEAQALVREQDERDLVWPDRLKSWAGDRAFTNTTTETLKLAVDGNVKGSTNHTRRQQEEKGWNNVEIQDLAVAHVAYFIATGKDLFAGNIVRARGGALNFISNGLDGGYSYDDRSYTFVSASRAMPFPN
;
A
#
# COMPACT_ATOMS: atom_id res chain seq x y z
N MET A 1 -7.91 -43.87 -18.81
CA MET A 1 -8.05 -43.44 -17.40
C MET A 1 -8.89 -44.46 -16.67
N THR A 2 -8.45 -44.92 -15.51
CA THR A 2 -9.23 -45.83 -14.66
C THR A 2 -10.25 -45.04 -13.85
N THR A 3 -11.35 -45.68 -13.43
CA THR A 3 -12.39 -45.08 -12.59
C THR A 3 -11.82 -44.45 -11.30
N GLN A 4 -10.73 -45.03 -10.79
CA GLN A 4 -10.01 -44.54 -9.60
C GLN A 4 -9.29 -43.21 -9.87
N GLN A 5 -8.60 -43.07 -11.02
CA GLN A 5 -7.96 -41.82 -11.43
C GLN A 5 -8.96 -40.67 -11.62
N VAL A 6 -10.15 -40.97 -12.12
CA VAL A 6 -11.22 -39.97 -12.30
C VAL A 6 -11.78 -39.51 -10.95
N THR A 7 -11.91 -40.44 -9.99
CA THR A 7 -12.44 -40.14 -8.66
C THR A 7 -11.49 -39.24 -7.87
N GLU A 8 -10.19 -39.58 -7.86
CA GLU A 8 -9.16 -38.77 -7.18
C GLU A 8 -9.01 -37.38 -7.80
N ARG A 9 -9.16 -37.27 -9.14
CA ARG A 9 -9.18 -35.97 -9.83
C ARG A 9 -10.38 -35.13 -9.40
N ASN A 10 -11.55 -35.74 -9.27
CA ASN A 10 -12.77 -35.04 -8.86
C ASN A 10 -12.69 -34.57 -7.38
N GLU A 11 -12.11 -35.37 -6.48
CA GLU A 11 -11.90 -34.96 -5.09
C GLU A 11 -10.92 -33.78 -4.98
N ALA A 12 -9.82 -33.80 -5.73
CA ALA A 12 -8.87 -32.69 -5.76
C ALA A 12 -9.51 -31.40 -6.29
N VAL A 13 -10.35 -31.48 -7.33
CA VAL A 13 -11.12 -30.35 -7.85
C VAL A 13 -12.13 -29.83 -6.81
N LEU A 14 -12.84 -30.71 -6.09
CA LEU A 14 -13.80 -30.31 -5.06
C LEU A 14 -13.14 -29.64 -3.85
N SER A 15 -11.97 -30.14 -3.43
CA SER A 15 -11.16 -29.48 -2.39
C SER A 15 -10.76 -28.08 -2.82
N LEU A 16 -10.34 -27.92 -4.07
CA LEU A 16 -9.90 -26.65 -4.61
C LEU A 16 -11.06 -25.65 -4.74
N ILE A 17 -12.26 -26.12 -5.14
CA ILE A 17 -13.49 -25.31 -5.13
C ILE A 17 -13.86 -24.86 -3.70
N SER A 18 -13.67 -25.72 -2.69
CA SER A 18 -13.89 -25.36 -1.28
C SER A 18 -12.91 -24.30 -0.78
N ASP A 19 -11.64 -24.40 -1.15
CA ASP A 19 -10.62 -23.41 -0.80
C ASP A 19 -10.88 -22.07 -1.51
N LEU A 20 -11.32 -22.13 -2.78
CA LEU A 20 -11.74 -20.96 -3.55
C LEU A 20 -12.95 -20.25 -2.97
N ALA A 21 -13.92 -20.99 -2.46
CA ALA A 21 -15.11 -20.42 -1.83
C ALA A 21 -14.80 -19.62 -0.55
N LYS A 22 -13.61 -19.83 0.04
CA LYS A 22 -13.11 -19.09 1.22
C LYS A 22 -12.14 -17.97 0.86
N SER A 23 -11.75 -17.87 -0.41
CA SER A 23 -10.72 -16.95 -0.87
C SER A 23 -11.30 -15.58 -1.23
N PRO A 24 -10.51 -14.49 -1.14
CA PRO A 24 -10.92 -13.17 -1.63
C PRO A 24 -11.24 -13.19 -3.13
N GLU A 25 -12.11 -12.27 -3.59
CA GLU A 25 -12.61 -12.22 -4.99
C GLU A 25 -11.50 -12.33 -6.06
N ASN A 26 -10.34 -11.70 -5.84
CA ASN A 26 -9.23 -11.72 -6.79
C ASN A 26 -8.52 -13.08 -6.88
N ALA A 27 -8.37 -13.79 -5.77
CA ALA A 27 -7.79 -15.14 -5.73
C ALA A 27 -8.73 -16.17 -6.38
N ALA A 28 -10.05 -15.98 -6.17
CA ALA A 28 -11.07 -16.78 -6.84
C ALA A 28 -11.03 -16.62 -8.37
N GLN A 29 -10.79 -15.39 -8.86
CA GLN A 29 -10.68 -15.08 -10.28
C GLN A 29 -9.43 -15.71 -10.93
N LEU A 30 -8.25 -15.56 -10.31
CA LEU A 30 -7.00 -16.14 -10.81
C LEU A 30 -7.07 -17.66 -10.92
N ALA A 31 -7.68 -18.31 -9.95
CA ALA A 31 -7.84 -19.75 -9.97
C ALA A 31 -8.88 -20.25 -10.97
N LEU A 32 -9.98 -19.49 -11.18
CA LEU A 32 -10.92 -19.79 -12.26
C LEU A 32 -10.25 -19.70 -13.63
N GLU A 33 -9.36 -18.72 -13.84
CA GLU A 33 -8.63 -18.53 -15.09
C GLU A 33 -7.58 -19.64 -15.30
N PHE A 34 -6.85 -20.03 -14.26
CA PHE A 34 -5.92 -21.17 -14.30
C PHE A 34 -6.63 -22.50 -14.58
N VAL A 35 -7.74 -22.78 -13.87
CA VAL A 35 -8.54 -24.00 -14.10
C VAL A 35 -9.04 -24.03 -15.53
N ARG A 36 -9.55 -22.91 -16.06
CA ARG A 36 -9.99 -22.81 -17.45
C ARG A 36 -8.86 -23.12 -18.43
N GLN A 37 -7.68 -22.53 -18.24
CA GLN A 37 -6.52 -22.73 -19.09
C GLN A 37 -6.04 -24.20 -19.09
N LYS A 38 -6.06 -24.86 -17.93
CA LYS A 38 -5.66 -26.27 -17.80
C LYS A 38 -6.71 -27.26 -18.30
N VAL A 39 -8.01 -26.91 -18.21
CA VAL A 39 -9.09 -27.67 -18.88
C VAL A 39 -8.92 -27.59 -20.40
N GLU A 40 -8.66 -26.39 -20.93
CA GLU A 40 -8.46 -26.17 -22.37
C GLU A 40 -7.20 -26.89 -22.90
N SER A 41 -6.15 -27.02 -22.08
CA SER A 41 -4.93 -27.76 -22.45
C SER A 41 -5.01 -29.28 -22.20
N GLY A 42 -6.09 -29.77 -21.59
CA GLY A 42 -6.25 -31.18 -21.22
C GLY A 42 -5.31 -31.67 -20.10
N ASP A 43 -4.66 -30.75 -19.38
CA ASP A 43 -3.50 -31.01 -18.52
C ASP A 43 -3.76 -30.65 -17.04
N LEU A 44 -4.88 -31.16 -16.52
CA LEU A 44 -5.20 -31.13 -15.09
C LEU A 44 -4.50 -32.30 -14.39
N SER A 45 -3.18 -32.19 -14.25
CA SER A 45 -2.35 -33.09 -13.44
C SER A 45 -2.51 -32.78 -11.94
N ARG A 46 -2.09 -33.73 -11.08
CA ARG A 46 -2.10 -33.51 -9.62
C ARG A 46 -1.13 -32.41 -9.21
N GLU A 47 -0.02 -32.29 -9.93
CA GLU A 47 1.01 -31.27 -9.74
C GLU A 47 0.46 -29.87 -10.02
N ALA A 48 -0.28 -29.69 -11.13
CA ALA A 48 -0.92 -28.41 -11.46
C ALA A 48 -1.99 -27.99 -10.43
N LEU A 49 -2.74 -28.95 -9.88
CA LEU A 49 -3.70 -28.69 -8.80
C LEU A 49 -3.01 -28.32 -7.48
N LYS A 50 -1.84 -28.92 -7.19
CA LYS A 50 -1.03 -28.57 -6.03
C LYS A 50 -0.45 -27.16 -6.17
N GLU A 51 0.14 -26.83 -7.31
CA GLU A 51 0.68 -25.48 -7.58
C GLU A 51 -0.42 -24.41 -7.46
N LEU A 52 -1.61 -24.68 -7.99
CA LEU A 52 -2.74 -23.77 -7.86
C LEU A 52 -3.18 -23.61 -6.39
N ARG A 53 -3.28 -24.71 -5.65
CA ARG A 53 -3.61 -24.66 -4.22
C ARG A 53 -2.59 -23.84 -3.44
N ASP A 54 -1.30 -24.10 -3.66
CA ASP A 54 -0.21 -23.40 -2.99
C ASP A 54 -0.28 -21.88 -3.32
N ALA A 55 -0.55 -21.50 -4.58
CA ALA A 55 -0.74 -20.10 -4.98
C ALA A 55 -1.98 -19.44 -4.36
N ILE A 56 -3.09 -20.18 -4.23
CA ILE A 56 -4.32 -19.69 -3.56
C ILE A 56 -4.06 -19.44 -2.07
N LEU A 57 -3.36 -20.37 -1.40
CA LEU A 57 -3.02 -20.24 0.00
C LEU A 57 -2.11 -19.03 0.24
N ASP A 58 -1.07 -18.88 -0.57
CA ASP A 58 -0.15 -17.75 -0.53
C ASP A 58 -0.88 -16.41 -0.71
N THR A 59 -1.78 -16.32 -1.70
CA THR A 59 -2.61 -15.13 -1.92
C THR A 59 -3.57 -14.85 -0.76
N THR A 60 -4.08 -15.89 -0.10
CA THR A 60 -4.98 -15.75 1.04
C THR A 60 -4.23 -15.22 2.26
N ASP A 61 -3.02 -15.75 2.52
CA ASP A 61 -2.16 -15.30 3.60
C ASP A 61 -1.73 -13.84 3.41
N LEU A 62 -1.32 -13.44 2.20
CA LEU A 62 -1.00 -12.04 1.88
C LEU A 62 -2.18 -11.09 2.09
N ASN A 63 -3.39 -11.50 1.73
CA ASN A 63 -4.59 -10.70 1.98
C ASN A 63 -4.91 -10.58 3.47
N ALA A 64 -4.67 -11.65 4.25
CA ALA A 64 -4.83 -11.63 5.70
C ALA A 64 -3.80 -10.70 6.36
N GLU A 65 -2.55 -10.73 5.92
CA GLU A 65 -1.49 -9.83 6.40
C GLU A 65 -1.79 -8.37 6.06
N LYS A 66 -2.23 -8.11 4.82
CA LYS A 66 -2.71 -6.79 4.40
C LYS A 66 -3.85 -6.30 5.29
N GLN A 67 -4.84 -7.14 5.55
CA GLN A 67 -5.96 -6.76 6.41
C GLN A 67 -5.50 -6.50 7.85
N ALA A 68 -4.62 -7.34 8.39
CA ALA A 68 -4.04 -7.13 9.72
C ALA A 68 -3.24 -5.82 9.81
N PHE A 69 -2.52 -5.44 8.75
CA PHE A 69 -1.84 -4.16 8.65
C PHE A 69 -2.83 -2.99 8.66
N LEU A 70 -3.88 -3.05 7.83
CA LEU A 70 -4.93 -2.03 7.77
C LEU A 70 -5.62 -1.85 9.13
N ASP A 71 -5.94 -2.96 9.82
CA ASP A 71 -6.60 -2.95 11.12
C ASP A 71 -5.69 -2.40 12.23
N ARG A 72 -4.43 -2.87 12.29
CA ARG A 72 -3.44 -2.43 13.30
C ARG A 72 -3.23 -0.92 13.27
N TYR A 73 -3.22 -0.33 12.08
CA TYR A 73 -2.98 1.09 11.87
C TYR A 73 -4.25 1.89 11.60
N GLY A 74 -5.44 1.27 11.73
CA GLY A 74 -6.73 1.93 11.52
C GLY A 74 -6.82 2.71 10.20
N ILE A 75 -6.26 2.15 9.13
CA ILE A 75 -6.10 2.84 7.84
C ILE A 75 -7.45 2.88 7.12
N LYS A 76 -7.86 4.08 6.71
CA LYS A 76 -9.09 4.33 5.95
C LYS A 76 -8.80 5.30 4.80
N ALA A 77 -8.98 4.84 3.56
CA ALA A 77 -9.07 5.75 2.41
C ALA A 77 -10.40 6.50 2.49
N LEU A 78 -10.36 7.83 2.50
CA LEU A 78 -11.55 8.67 2.71
C LEU A 78 -12.15 9.11 1.37
N ALA A 79 -11.29 9.57 0.47
CA ALA A 79 -11.61 10.01 -0.88
C ALA A 79 -10.33 9.89 -1.74
N GLU A 80 -10.43 10.30 -3.00
CA GLU A 80 -9.26 10.42 -3.86
C GLU A 80 -8.19 11.30 -3.19
N SER A 81 -6.97 10.76 -3.09
CA SER A 81 -5.82 11.42 -2.46
C SER A 81 -5.99 11.75 -0.97
N GLN A 82 -6.94 11.12 -0.28
CA GLN A 82 -7.21 11.37 1.14
C GLN A 82 -7.21 10.08 1.96
N VAL A 83 -6.45 10.08 3.05
CA VAL A 83 -6.32 8.93 3.95
C VAL A 83 -6.33 9.35 5.41
N ALA A 84 -6.93 8.53 6.26
CA ALA A 84 -6.78 8.59 7.70
C ALA A 84 -6.10 7.32 8.22
N LEU A 85 -5.25 7.46 9.22
CA LEU A 85 -4.58 6.34 9.89
C LEU A 85 -4.13 6.70 11.30
N VAL A 86 -3.73 5.68 12.04
CA VAL A 86 -3.21 5.76 13.39
C VAL A 86 -1.83 5.14 13.44
N ILE A 87 -0.86 5.81 14.07
CA ILE A 87 0.41 5.19 14.50
C ILE A 87 0.31 4.94 16.00
N PRO A 88 0.18 3.68 16.45
CA PRO A 88 0.10 3.34 17.86
C PRO A 88 1.32 3.85 18.63
N LYS A 89 1.13 4.13 19.92
CA LYS A 89 2.23 4.44 20.85
C LYS A 89 3.34 3.39 20.75
N GLY A 90 4.58 3.84 20.70
CA GLY A 90 5.76 2.97 20.66
C GLY A 90 6.16 2.52 19.25
N VAL A 91 5.36 2.81 18.22
CA VAL A 91 5.73 2.56 16.82
C VAL A 91 6.40 3.80 16.24
N SER A 92 7.48 3.61 15.49
CA SER A 92 8.15 4.69 14.74
C SER A 92 7.64 4.77 13.30
N ARG A 93 7.85 5.90 12.60
CA ARG A 93 7.48 5.99 11.18
C ARG A 93 8.31 5.02 10.34
N ILE A 94 9.60 4.87 10.63
CA ILE A 94 10.44 3.95 9.87
C ILE A 94 9.96 2.50 10.01
N GLN A 95 9.53 2.09 11.21
CA GLN A 95 9.00 0.75 11.43
C GLN A 95 7.74 0.52 10.58
N PHE A 96 6.81 1.48 10.59
CA PHE A 96 5.63 1.44 9.74
C PHE A 96 5.99 1.28 8.26
N LEU A 97 6.94 2.09 7.76
CA LEU A 97 7.37 2.06 6.36
C LEU A 97 8.04 0.74 5.98
N GLN A 98 8.83 0.15 6.89
CA GLN A 98 9.48 -1.15 6.69
C GLN A 98 8.46 -2.30 6.67
N GLU A 99 7.50 -2.31 7.59
CA GLU A 99 6.42 -3.30 7.61
C GLU A 99 5.60 -3.24 6.31
N ALA A 100 5.26 -2.03 5.86
CA ALA A 100 4.56 -1.82 4.59
C ALA A 100 5.38 -2.23 3.35
N GLN A 101 6.67 -1.92 3.34
CA GLN A 101 7.58 -2.27 2.26
C GLN A 101 7.71 -3.80 2.11
N ALA A 102 7.76 -4.54 3.22
CA ALA A 102 7.78 -5.99 3.20
C ALA A 102 6.49 -6.54 2.57
N LEU A 103 5.33 -6.06 3.03
CA LEU A 103 4.02 -6.48 2.54
C LEU A 103 3.87 -6.27 1.02
N VAL A 104 4.20 -5.08 0.51
CA VAL A 104 4.03 -4.78 -0.93
C VAL A 104 5.07 -5.48 -1.79
N ARG A 105 6.31 -5.66 -1.31
CA ARG A 105 7.34 -6.37 -2.08
C ARG A 105 6.96 -7.84 -2.28
N GLU A 106 6.30 -8.44 -1.31
CA GLU A 106 5.79 -9.81 -1.39
C GLU A 106 4.60 -9.91 -2.35
N GLN A 107 3.73 -8.90 -2.36
CA GLN A 107 2.52 -8.91 -3.19
C GLN A 107 2.75 -8.50 -4.66
N ASP A 108 3.50 -7.42 -4.89
CA ASP A 108 3.55 -6.71 -6.18
C ASP A 108 4.96 -6.73 -6.83
N GLU A 109 5.93 -7.43 -6.23
CA GLU A 109 7.35 -7.46 -6.61
C GLU A 109 7.96 -6.04 -6.80
N ARG A 110 7.37 -5.04 -6.14
CA ARG A 110 7.72 -3.63 -6.30
C ARG A 110 8.10 -2.99 -4.99
N ASP A 111 9.03 -2.04 -5.07
CA ASP A 111 9.35 -1.17 -3.95
C ASP A 111 8.30 -0.08 -3.76
N LEU A 112 7.72 -0.04 -2.56
CA LEU A 112 6.79 1.01 -2.17
C LEU A 112 7.53 2.29 -1.78
N VAL A 113 8.68 2.15 -1.14
CA VAL A 113 9.63 3.22 -0.83
C VAL A 113 10.94 2.85 -1.50
N TRP A 114 11.55 3.80 -2.22
CA TRP A 114 12.80 3.54 -2.90
C TRP A 114 13.87 3.08 -1.88
N PRO A 115 14.59 1.94 -2.08
CA PRO A 115 15.40 1.34 -1.01
C PRO A 115 16.47 2.27 -0.42
N ASP A 116 17.11 3.09 -1.25
CA ASP A 116 18.09 4.08 -0.77
C ASP A 116 17.44 5.16 0.09
N ARG A 117 16.20 5.54 -0.22
CA ARG A 117 15.42 6.48 0.59
C ARG A 117 15.06 5.88 1.94
N LEU A 118 14.56 4.64 1.93
CA LEU A 118 14.23 3.90 3.16
C LEU A 118 15.47 3.75 4.06
N LYS A 119 16.63 3.43 3.48
CA LYS A 119 17.91 3.36 4.18
C LYS A 119 18.34 4.71 4.75
N SER A 120 18.19 5.79 4.00
CA SER A 120 18.50 7.14 4.48
C SER A 120 17.60 7.54 5.66
N TRP A 121 16.29 7.31 5.57
CA TRP A 121 15.35 7.62 6.64
C TRP A 121 15.53 6.75 7.88
N ALA A 122 16.06 5.53 7.74
CA ALA A 122 16.44 4.70 8.88
C ALA A 122 17.60 5.30 9.73
N GLY A 123 18.32 6.29 9.20
CA GLY A 123 19.31 7.08 9.94
C GLY A 123 18.78 8.40 10.52
N ASP A 124 17.53 8.77 10.24
CA ASP A 124 16.95 10.07 10.61
C ASP A 124 16.08 9.96 11.87
N ARG A 125 16.33 10.83 12.86
CA ARG A 125 15.55 10.90 14.11
C ARG A 125 14.07 11.24 13.88
N ALA A 126 13.74 12.00 12.84
CA ALA A 126 12.35 12.32 12.51
C ALA A 126 11.54 11.06 12.15
N PHE A 127 12.19 10.05 11.58
CA PHE A 127 11.56 8.79 11.19
C PHE A 127 11.71 7.70 12.26
N THR A 128 12.86 7.64 12.93
CA THR A 128 13.20 6.57 13.89
C THR A 128 12.64 6.76 15.29
N ASN A 129 12.35 8.00 15.70
CA ASN A 129 11.76 8.23 17.02
C ASN A 129 10.39 7.55 17.13
N THR A 130 10.22 6.76 18.19
CA THR A 130 8.93 6.13 18.51
C THR A 130 7.95 7.19 19.00
N THR A 131 6.67 6.99 18.68
CA THR A 131 5.61 7.88 19.17
C THR A 131 5.43 7.71 20.69
N THR A 132 5.41 8.82 21.41
CA THR A 132 5.18 8.83 22.88
C THR A 132 3.71 8.60 23.24
N GLU A 133 2.83 8.93 22.30
CA GLU A 133 1.38 8.77 22.35
C GLU A 133 0.86 8.24 21.01
N THR A 134 -0.37 7.74 21.00
CA THR A 134 -1.01 7.32 19.75
C THR A 134 -1.22 8.53 18.85
N LEU A 135 -0.59 8.51 17.68
CA LEU A 135 -0.67 9.58 16.70
C LEU A 135 -1.80 9.31 15.71
N LYS A 136 -2.70 10.28 15.56
CA LYS A 136 -3.77 10.24 14.54
C LYS A 136 -3.40 11.14 13.37
N LEU A 137 -3.43 10.59 12.15
CA LEU A 137 -3.12 11.29 10.92
C LEU A 137 -4.33 11.29 10.00
N ALA A 138 -4.76 12.45 9.52
CA ALA A 138 -5.66 12.57 8.37
C ALA A 138 -4.96 13.50 7.38
N VAL A 139 -4.66 13.00 6.18
CA VAL A 139 -3.82 13.68 5.18
C VAL A 139 -4.52 13.69 3.84
N ASP A 140 -4.68 14.90 3.29
CA ASP A 140 -4.94 15.15 1.88
C ASP A 140 -3.58 15.33 1.21
N GLY A 141 -3.16 14.34 0.42
CA GLY A 141 -1.87 14.35 -0.25
C GLY A 141 -1.88 15.09 -1.59
N ASN A 142 -3.05 15.49 -2.09
CA ASN A 142 -3.16 16.25 -3.34
C ASN A 142 -4.40 17.13 -3.30
N VAL A 143 -4.27 18.27 -2.62
CA VAL A 143 -5.39 19.22 -2.46
C VAL A 143 -5.87 19.67 -3.84
N LYS A 144 -7.05 19.16 -4.23
CA LYS A 144 -7.63 19.36 -5.56
C LYS A 144 -7.79 20.84 -5.89
N GLY A 145 -7.30 21.23 -7.07
CA GLY A 145 -7.40 22.61 -7.57
C GLY A 145 -6.42 23.60 -6.93
N SER A 146 -5.43 23.13 -6.15
CA SER A 146 -4.37 24.00 -5.64
C SER A 146 -3.52 24.57 -6.77
N THR A 147 -3.64 25.88 -7.01
CA THR A 147 -2.73 26.66 -7.87
C THR A 147 -1.58 27.29 -7.07
N ASN A 148 -1.44 26.94 -5.79
CA ASN A 148 -0.43 27.49 -4.88
C ASN A 148 0.85 26.65 -4.97
N HIS A 149 1.82 27.15 -5.73
CA HIS A 149 3.05 26.42 -6.06
C HIS A 149 4.22 26.72 -5.11
N THR A 150 4.19 27.88 -4.44
CA THR A 150 5.26 28.32 -3.53
C THR A 150 4.95 27.96 -2.08
N ARG A 151 5.97 27.72 -1.24
CA ARG A 151 5.79 27.37 0.17
C ARG A 151 4.98 28.44 0.90
N ARG A 152 5.31 29.71 0.65
CA ARG A 152 4.62 30.85 1.24
C ARG A 152 3.11 30.85 0.97
N GLN A 153 2.70 30.64 -0.28
CA GLN A 153 1.28 30.59 -0.65
C GLN A 153 0.54 29.43 0.03
N GLN A 154 1.22 28.30 0.22
CA GLN A 154 0.65 27.13 0.90
C GLN A 154 0.49 27.42 2.40
N GLU A 155 1.51 27.99 3.04
CA GLU A 155 1.47 28.36 4.45
C GLU A 155 0.41 29.43 4.75
N GLU A 156 0.22 30.42 3.86
CA GLU A 156 -0.84 31.44 3.96
C GLU A 156 -2.27 30.82 3.92
N LYS A 157 -2.42 29.63 3.33
CA LYS A 157 -3.67 28.87 3.31
C LYS A 157 -3.77 27.84 4.45
N GLY A 158 -2.76 27.76 5.32
CA GLY A 158 -2.65 26.71 6.33
C GLY A 158 -2.33 25.33 5.75
N TRP A 159 -1.92 25.26 4.49
CA TRP A 159 -1.40 24.06 3.83
C TRP A 159 0.11 23.95 4.10
N ASN A 160 0.73 22.81 3.76
CA ASN A 160 2.11 22.50 4.18
C ASN A 160 2.28 22.44 5.71
N ASN A 161 1.27 21.89 6.39
CA ASN A 161 1.23 21.63 7.83
C ASN A 161 1.49 20.15 8.16
N VAL A 162 1.95 19.37 7.18
CA VAL A 162 2.26 17.94 7.29
C VAL A 162 3.78 17.81 7.30
N GLU A 163 4.33 17.10 8.27
CA GLU A 163 5.75 16.75 8.28
C GLU A 163 6.05 15.68 7.24
N ILE A 164 7.24 15.69 6.62
CA ILE A 164 7.60 14.78 5.53
C ILE A 164 7.45 13.30 5.92
N GLN A 165 7.80 12.93 7.15
CA GLN A 165 7.65 11.58 7.67
C GLN A 165 6.18 11.17 7.79
N ASP A 166 5.27 12.10 8.11
CA ASP A 166 3.85 11.81 8.21
C ASP A 166 3.22 11.71 6.81
N LEU A 167 3.69 12.50 5.84
CA LEU A 167 3.28 12.39 4.45
C LEU A 167 3.74 11.06 3.82
N ALA A 168 4.96 10.62 4.12
CA ALA A 168 5.48 9.34 3.63
C ALA A 168 4.64 8.16 4.14
N VAL A 169 4.34 8.14 5.44
CA VAL A 169 3.45 7.15 6.05
C VAL A 169 2.05 7.21 5.44
N ALA A 170 1.50 8.40 5.24
CA ALA A 170 0.18 8.57 4.61
C ALA A 170 0.14 8.01 3.19
N HIS A 171 1.15 8.30 2.37
CA HIS A 171 1.24 7.76 1.01
C HIS A 171 1.23 6.23 1.01
N VAL A 172 2.09 5.62 1.83
CA VAL A 172 2.18 4.16 1.98
C VAL A 172 0.86 3.55 2.46
N ALA A 173 0.21 4.17 3.46
CA ALA A 173 -1.06 3.71 3.97
C ALA A 173 -2.15 3.73 2.89
N TYR A 174 -2.23 4.80 2.12
CA TYR A 174 -3.18 4.92 1.01
C TYR A 174 -2.89 3.90 -0.09
N PHE A 175 -1.62 3.70 -0.45
CA PHE A 175 -1.24 2.70 -1.44
C PHE A 175 -1.65 1.29 -1.00
N ILE A 176 -1.39 0.89 0.24
CA ILE A 176 -1.83 -0.42 0.73
C ILE A 176 -3.36 -0.54 0.67
N ALA A 177 -4.08 0.50 1.09
CA ALA A 177 -5.53 0.50 1.10
C ALA A 177 -6.16 0.44 -0.31
N THR A 178 -5.57 1.10 -1.31
CA THR A 178 -6.24 1.32 -2.61
C THR A 178 -5.46 0.85 -3.84
N GLY A 179 -4.18 0.50 -3.71
CA GLY A 179 -3.25 0.23 -4.81
C GLY A 179 -2.91 1.45 -5.67
N LYS A 180 -3.12 2.67 -5.17
CA LYS A 180 -3.00 3.91 -5.94
C LYS A 180 -2.00 4.88 -5.30
N ASP A 181 -1.46 5.76 -6.14
CA ASP A 181 -0.62 6.87 -5.69
C ASP A 181 -1.47 7.96 -5.01
N LEU A 182 -1.15 8.27 -3.75
CA LEU A 182 -1.77 9.37 -3.00
C LEU A 182 -1.59 10.74 -3.69
N PHE A 183 -0.48 10.93 -4.40
CA PHE A 183 -0.09 12.21 -5.00
C PHE A 183 -0.67 12.43 -6.41
N ALA A 184 -1.34 11.42 -6.98
CA ALA A 184 -1.84 11.41 -8.35
C ALA A 184 -0.79 11.87 -9.38
N GLY A 185 0.44 11.36 -9.26
CA GLY A 185 1.56 11.66 -10.16
C GLY A 185 2.26 13.01 -9.91
N ASN A 186 1.86 13.77 -8.88
CA ASN A 186 2.46 15.06 -8.57
C ASN A 186 3.62 14.95 -7.59
N ILE A 187 4.43 16.01 -7.53
CA ILE A 187 5.38 16.20 -6.44
C ILE A 187 4.67 16.99 -5.34
N VAL A 188 4.71 16.49 -4.11
CA VAL A 188 3.91 17.02 -3.00
C VAL A 188 4.82 17.59 -1.92
N ARG A 189 4.57 18.86 -1.55
CA ARG A 189 5.35 19.55 -0.51
C ARG A 189 4.86 19.18 0.90
N ALA A 190 5.83 19.05 1.79
CA ALA A 190 5.66 18.86 3.22
C ALA A 190 6.70 19.68 4.00
N ARG A 191 6.52 19.83 5.31
CA ARG A 191 7.57 20.39 6.16
C ARG A 191 8.76 19.44 6.16
N GLY A 192 9.93 19.99 5.87
CA GLY A 192 11.17 19.23 5.74
C GLY A 192 11.50 18.75 4.32
N GLY A 193 10.65 18.97 3.31
CA GLY A 193 10.99 18.67 1.91
C GLY A 193 9.80 18.48 0.97
N ALA A 194 9.98 17.61 -0.02
CA ALA A 194 8.90 17.21 -0.92
C ALA A 194 9.05 15.73 -1.30
N LEU A 195 7.92 15.07 -1.55
CA LEU A 195 7.86 13.66 -1.94
C LEU A 195 7.26 13.50 -3.33
N ASN A 196 7.66 12.46 -4.03
CA ASN A 196 7.05 12.01 -5.27
C ASN A 196 7.03 10.48 -5.31
N PHE A 197 6.07 9.92 -6.04
CA PHE A 197 5.97 8.48 -6.25
C PHE A 197 6.17 8.17 -7.73
N ILE A 198 7.23 7.43 -8.05
CA ILE A 198 7.60 7.04 -9.41
C ILE A 198 7.79 5.51 -9.49
N SER A 199 8.17 4.98 -10.65
CA SER A 199 8.31 3.53 -10.89
C SER A 199 9.10 2.81 -9.80
N ASN A 200 10.14 3.45 -9.26
CA ASN A 200 11.07 2.87 -8.28
C ASN A 200 10.62 3.04 -6.80
N GLY A 201 9.40 3.53 -6.59
CA GLY A 201 8.81 3.74 -5.26
C GLY A 201 8.76 5.21 -4.85
N LEU A 202 8.38 5.43 -3.59
CA LEU A 202 8.33 6.73 -2.95
C LEU A 202 9.75 7.27 -2.73
N ASP A 203 9.99 8.47 -3.23
CA ASP A 203 11.25 9.19 -3.05
C ASP A 203 11.01 10.60 -2.49
N GLY A 204 12.09 11.20 -1.97
CA GLY A 204 12.11 12.57 -1.46
C GLY A 204 13.17 13.43 -2.12
N GLY A 205 12.76 14.59 -2.64
CA GLY A 205 13.69 15.63 -3.08
C GLY A 205 13.89 16.68 -1.99
N TYR A 206 15.14 16.95 -1.61
CA TYR A 206 15.50 18.16 -0.85
C TYR A 206 15.45 19.38 -1.78
N SER A 207 14.27 19.77 -2.26
CA SER A 207 14.13 21.05 -2.95
C SER A 207 13.89 22.14 -1.91
N TYR A 208 14.99 22.81 -1.52
CA TYR A 208 14.98 23.97 -0.64
C TYR A 208 14.37 25.23 -1.28
N ASP A 209 13.89 25.16 -2.53
CA ASP A 209 13.51 26.35 -3.28
C ASP A 209 12.01 26.46 -3.52
N ASP A 210 11.49 27.69 -3.47
CA ASP A 210 10.11 28.10 -3.74
C ASP A 210 9.70 27.94 -5.21
N ARG A 211 10.56 27.34 -6.04
CA ARG A 211 10.45 27.33 -7.50
C ARG A 211 10.28 25.91 -8.04
N SER A 212 9.05 25.40 -8.04
CA SER A 212 8.64 24.62 -9.22
C SER A 212 7.15 24.70 -9.47
N TYR A 213 6.82 24.69 -10.76
CA TYR A 213 5.47 24.68 -11.30
C TYR A 213 4.75 23.33 -11.10
N THR A 214 5.39 22.34 -10.46
CA THR A 214 4.88 20.97 -10.33
C THR A 214 4.55 20.56 -8.90
N PHE A 215 4.76 21.44 -7.92
CA PHE A 215 4.48 21.15 -6.53
C PHE A 215 3.00 21.40 -6.19
N VAL A 216 2.34 20.38 -5.65
CA VAL A 216 1.03 20.48 -5.00
C VAL A 216 1.20 20.41 -3.48
N SER A 217 0.25 20.96 -2.73
CA SER A 217 0.30 20.96 -1.26
C SER A 217 -0.27 19.66 -0.69
N ALA A 218 0.37 19.12 0.35
CA ALA A 218 -0.31 18.26 1.31
C ALA A 218 -0.97 19.09 2.43
N SER A 219 -2.03 18.55 3.02
CA SER A 219 -2.73 19.17 4.15
C SER A 219 -3.18 18.15 5.19
N ARG A 220 -2.99 18.50 6.47
CA ARG A 220 -3.57 17.83 7.65
C ARG A 220 -4.85 18.48 8.15
N ALA A 221 -5.43 19.42 7.39
CA ALA A 221 -6.61 20.18 7.83
C ALA A 221 -7.92 19.39 7.81
N MET A 222 -7.88 18.08 7.52
CA MET A 222 -9.08 17.24 7.50
C MET A 222 -9.45 16.75 8.91
N PRO A 223 -10.75 16.69 9.25
CA PRO A 223 -11.19 16.08 10.49
C PRO A 223 -10.83 14.58 10.49
N PHE A 224 -10.32 14.09 11.62
CA PHE A 224 -10.12 12.66 11.79
C PHE A 224 -11.50 11.98 11.94
N PRO A 225 -11.80 10.90 11.19
CA PRO A 225 -13.09 10.23 11.30
C PRO A 225 -13.28 9.65 12.71
N ASN A 226 -14.48 9.85 13.27
CA ASN A 226 -14.88 9.30 14.57
C ASN A 226 -14.88 7.76 14.57
#